data_AF-A0A1F7QI30-F1
#
_entry.id   AF-A0A1F7QI30-F1
#
_cell.length_a   1.000
_cell.length_b   1.000
_cell.length_c   1.000
_cell.angle_alpha   90.00
_cell.angle_beta   90.00
_cell.angle_gamma   90.00
#
_symmetry.space_group_name_H-M   'P 1'
#
loop_
_entity.id
_entity.type
_entity.pdbx_description
1 polymer ?
#
loop_
_entity_poly.entity_id
_entity_poly.type
_entity_poly.pdbx_seq_one_letter_code
_entity_poly.pdbx_strand_id
1 'polypeptide(L)'
;MLEPLLLRGRERYERTMEGWVDNTHPDAFTHTVRLDDPDHAVELAVVALPSPSYGIRAARCRALRGALGPAIAQGVAALAGAGLVGGLTRRAAEATGGGEGAGLVVDALVEVARLARQVAKLPRERAERAAGGDPWECWQLDTTGWIDLPNSCFAYSDAGRALFGTRTIATPMQPDLYSPRPGQRRVFERRKVARLERRDGRLALFHSMHDNAHGFELTYEIALASGTIVRAEHVTPRLPYMGLCSEPQRRIAAMLGETVDAGLRKRIQAHLGGAAGCAQLYDLTADLLKLLA
;
A
#
# COMPACT_ATOMS: atom_id res chain seq x y z
N MET A 1 13.73 9.63 -24.76
CA MET A 1 13.91 10.48 -23.56
C MET A 1 12.70 10.27 -22.67
N LEU A 2 12.90 9.94 -21.39
CA LEU A 2 11.79 9.76 -20.45
C LEU A 2 11.26 11.13 -20.03
N GLU A 3 9.98 11.42 -20.27
CA GLU A 3 9.36 12.69 -19.90
C GLU A 3 8.01 12.45 -19.21
N PRO A 4 7.99 12.26 -17.88
CA PRO A 4 6.75 12.03 -17.15
C PRO A 4 5.76 13.18 -17.32
N LEU A 5 4.49 12.87 -17.58
CA LEU A 5 3.42 13.86 -17.77
C LEU A 5 3.28 14.79 -16.56
N LEU A 6 3.43 14.25 -15.35
CA LEU A 6 3.34 14.97 -14.08
C LEU A 6 4.46 16.01 -13.88
N LEU A 7 5.52 15.98 -14.70
CA LEU A 7 6.62 16.95 -14.68
C LEU A 7 6.58 17.93 -15.86
N ARG A 8 5.50 17.97 -16.64
CA ARG A 8 5.36 18.99 -17.69
C ARG A 8 5.24 20.37 -17.07
N GLY A 9 6.17 21.25 -17.42
CA GLY A 9 6.23 22.61 -16.89
C GLY A 9 6.64 22.73 -15.43
N ARG A 10 7.20 21.67 -14.82
CA ARG A 10 7.69 21.69 -13.43
C ARG A 10 8.90 20.78 -13.21
N GLU A 11 9.79 21.19 -12.32
CA GLU A 11 10.98 20.40 -11.94
C GLU A 11 10.67 19.29 -10.93
N ARG A 12 9.57 19.43 -10.18
CA ARG A 12 9.19 18.53 -9.09
C ARG A 12 7.69 18.26 -9.07
N TYR A 13 7.34 17.01 -8.77
CA TYR A 13 6.00 16.56 -8.42
C TYR A 13 6.06 15.81 -7.09
N GLU A 14 5.10 16.05 -6.21
CA GLU A 14 4.98 15.35 -4.94
C GLU A 14 3.52 15.02 -4.63
N ARG A 15 3.27 13.77 -4.27
CA ARG A 15 1.99 13.29 -3.80
C ARG A 15 2.12 12.76 -2.38
N THR A 16 1.22 13.17 -1.51
CA THR A 16 1.14 12.69 -0.14
C THR A 16 -0.13 11.87 0.07
N MET A 17 -0.05 10.91 0.98
CA MET A 17 -1.19 10.08 1.41
C MET A 17 -1.26 10.04 2.92
N GLU A 18 -2.46 10.26 3.47
CA GLU A 18 -2.80 9.90 4.85
C GLU A 18 -3.96 8.91 4.81
N GLY A 19 -3.80 7.75 5.44
CA GLY A 19 -4.80 6.70 5.49
C GLY A 19 -5.00 6.21 6.91
N TRP A 20 -6.24 5.93 7.30
CA TRP A 20 -6.52 5.36 8.62
C TRP A 20 -7.76 4.47 8.64
N VAL A 21 -7.85 3.64 9.67
CA VAL A 21 -8.95 2.71 9.91
C VAL A 21 -9.62 3.01 11.25
N ASP A 22 -10.94 3.17 11.24
CA ASP A 22 -11.77 3.37 12.44
C ASP A 22 -12.66 2.13 12.68
N ASN A 23 -12.80 1.73 13.95
CA ASN A 23 -13.69 0.65 14.41
C ASN A 23 -15.02 1.20 14.92
N THR A 24 -15.75 1.89 14.05
CA THR A 24 -17.03 2.56 14.38
C THR A 24 -18.26 1.70 14.13
N HIS A 25 -18.08 0.49 13.61
CA HIS A 25 -19.19 -0.43 13.30
C HIS A 25 -18.99 -1.77 14.02
N PRO A 26 -20.08 -2.47 14.42
CA PRO A 26 -19.99 -3.77 15.08
C PRO A 26 -19.18 -4.80 14.29
N ASP A 27 -19.40 -4.85 12.97
CA ASP A 27 -18.96 -5.92 12.07
C ASP A 27 -18.22 -5.41 10.82
N ALA A 28 -17.98 -4.10 10.74
CA ALA A 28 -17.24 -3.47 9.65
C ALA A 28 -16.21 -2.47 10.18
N PHE A 29 -15.37 -1.97 9.27
CA PHE A 29 -14.44 -0.87 9.52
C PHE A 29 -14.70 0.28 8.56
N THR A 30 -14.44 1.51 9.02
CA THR A 30 -14.37 2.68 8.14
C THR A 30 -12.90 2.92 7.78
N HIS A 31 -12.61 2.90 6.49
CA HIS A 31 -11.28 3.14 5.93
C HIS A 31 -11.32 4.49 5.27
N THR A 32 -10.46 5.41 5.70
CA THR A 32 -10.39 6.74 5.10
C THR A 32 -9.01 6.95 4.52
N VAL A 33 -8.96 7.49 3.30
CA VAL A 33 -7.74 7.89 2.61
C VAL A 33 -7.89 9.34 2.16
N ARG A 34 -6.88 10.14 2.43
CA ARG A 34 -6.64 11.44 1.83
C ARG A 34 -5.45 11.33 0.90
N LEU A 35 -5.63 11.76 -0.34
CA LEU A 35 -4.55 11.94 -1.30
C LEU A 35 -4.48 13.41 -1.69
N ASP A 36 -3.27 13.93 -1.75
CA ASP A 36 -2.99 15.32 -2.07
C ASP A 36 -1.77 15.37 -3.00
N ASP A 37 -1.92 16.02 -4.14
CA ASP A 37 -0.84 16.36 -5.06
C ASP A 37 -0.94 17.83 -5.50
N PRO A 38 -0.04 18.39 -6.34
CA PRO A 38 -0.06 19.81 -6.63
C PRO A 38 -1.36 20.31 -7.29
N ASP A 39 -2.10 19.43 -7.95
CA ASP A 39 -3.23 19.78 -8.80
C ASP A 39 -4.58 19.46 -8.10
N HIS A 40 -4.64 18.37 -7.32
CA HIS A 40 -5.87 17.90 -6.68
C HIS A 40 -5.64 17.39 -5.26
N ALA A 41 -6.68 17.48 -4.43
CA ALA A 41 -6.75 16.74 -3.18
C ALA A 41 -8.13 16.13 -2.99
N VAL A 42 -8.17 14.87 -2.58
CA VAL A 42 -9.41 14.09 -2.38
C VAL A 42 -9.41 13.40 -1.02
N GLU A 43 -10.60 13.28 -0.44
CA GLU A 43 -10.85 12.40 0.70
C GLU A 43 -11.85 11.33 0.28
N LEU A 44 -11.51 10.07 0.54
CA LEU A 44 -12.32 8.91 0.22
C LEU A 44 -12.52 8.09 1.49
N ALA A 45 -13.77 7.72 1.78
CA ALA A 45 -14.11 6.88 2.92
C ALA A 45 -14.94 5.67 2.47
N VAL A 46 -14.57 4.48 2.93
CA VAL A 46 -15.24 3.21 2.63
C VAL A 46 -15.53 2.46 3.92
N VAL A 47 -16.79 2.13 4.12
CA VAL A 47 -17.21 1.16 5.14
C VAL A 47 -17.17 -0.22 4.50
N ALA A 48 -16.34 -1.12 5.01
CA ALA A 48 -16.21 -2.47 4.47
C ALA A 48 -16.15 -3.53 5.57
N LEU A 49 -16.65 -4.72 5.22
CA LEU A 49 -16.49 -5.92 6.02
C LEU A 49 -15.00 -6.31 6.09
N PRO A 50 -14.52 -6.90 7.20
CA PRO A 50 -13.18 -7.47 7.25
C PRO A 50 -13.06 -8.71 6.36
N SER A 51 -11.86 -9.30 6.35
CA SER A 51 -11.62 -10.64 5.83
C SER A 51 -12.68 -11.64 6.35
N PRO A 52 -13.14 -12.60 5.51
CA PRO A 52 -12.65 -12.87 4.15
C PRO A 52 -13.39 -12.12 3.03
N SER A 53 -14.53 -11.48 3.31
CA SER A 53 -15.40 -10.97 2.25
C SER A 53 -14.92 -9.65 1.65
N TYR A 54 -14.33 -8.77 2.47
CA TYR A 54 -13.89 -7.43 2.05
C TYR A 54 -14.98 -6.62 1.33
N GLY A 55 -16.26 -6.91 1.65
CA GLY A 55 -17.42 -6.34 0.98
C GLY A 55 -17.65 -4.88 1.36
N ILE A 56 -17.77 -4.02 0.35
CA ILE A 56 -18.07 -2.59 0.51
C ILE A 56 -19.54 -2.44 0.87
N ARG A 57 -19.82 -1.79 2.00
CA ARG A 57 -21.18 -1.42 2.42
C ARG A 57 -21.58 -0.05 1.91
N ALA A 58 -20.65 0.88 2.02
CA ALA A 58 -20.83 2.25 1.59
C ALA A 58 -19.47 2.83 1.22
N ALA A 59 -19.46 3.67 0.20
CA ALA A 59 -18.29 4.41 -0.20
C ALA A 59 -18.70 5.84 -0.55
N ARG A 60 -17.85 6.80 -0.21
CA ARG A 60 -18.03 8.21 -0.57
C ARG A 60 -16.67 8.84 -0.84
N CYS A 61 -16.66 9.83 -1.73
CA CYS A 61 -15.50 10.68 -1.93
C CYS A 61 -15.91 12.14 -2.06
N ARG A 62 -14.97 13.04 -1.79
CA ARG A 62 -15.12 14.48 -1.99
C ARG A 62 -13.79 15.11 -2.37
N ALA A 63 -13.85 16.22 -3.10
CA ALA A 63 -12.70 17.09 -3.27
C ALA A 63 -12.41 17.84 -1.96
N LEU A 64 -11.12 17.93 -1.62
CA LEU A 64 -10.59 18.89 -0.65
C LEU A 64 -9.99 20.11 -1.37
N ARG A 65 -9.45 19.89 -2.57
CA ARG A 65 -8.93 20.92 -3.49
C ARG A 65 -9.01 20.41 -4.93
N GLY A 66 -9.19 21.34 -5.88
CA GLY A 66 -9.38 21.02 -7.29
C GLY A 66 -10.80 20.52 -7.58
N ALA A 67 -11.11 20.32 -8.85
CA ALA A 67 -12.43 19.85 -9.25
C ALA A 67 -12.56 18.33 -9.09
N LEU A 68 -13.74 17.87 -8.68
CA LEU A 68 -14.14 16.48 -8.73
C LEU A 68 -15.53 16.40 -9.35
N GLY A 69 -15.63 15.80 -10.53
CA GLY A 69 -16.90 15.68 -11.23
C GLY A 69 -17.95 14.93 -10.41
N PRO A 70 -19.23 15.34 -10.42
CA PRO A 70 -20.29 14.67 -9.65
C PRO A 70 -20.48 13.20 -10.04
N ALA A 71 -20.23 12.85 -11.31
CA ALA A 71 -20.25 11.47 -11.80
C ALA A 71 -19.20 10.58 -11.10
N ILE A 72 -18.04 11.13 -10.71
CA ILE A 72 -17.00 10.38 -10.00
C ILE A 72 -17.48 10.02 -8.60
N ALA A 73 -18.09 10.97 -7.88
CA ALA A 73 -18.63 10.72 -6.54
C ALA A 73 -19.78 9.70 -6.56
N GLN A 74 -20.65 9.79 -7.57
CA GLN A 74 -21.72 8.80 -7.80
C GLN A 74 -21.15 7.42 -8.13
N GLY A 75 -20.12 7.35 -8.98
CA GLY A 75 -19.41 6.12 -9.32
C GLY A 75 -18.78 5.44 -8.11
N VAL A 76 -18.16 6.21 -7.21
CA VAL A 76 -17.64 5.68 -5.94
C VAL A 76 -18.76 5.11 -5.08
N ALA A 77 -19.90 5.82 -4.94
CA ALA A 77 -21.04 5.31 -4.19
C ALA A 77 -21.61 4.01 -4.79
N ALA A 78 -21.60 3.88 -6.12
CA ALA A 78 -22.06 2.69 -6.83
C ALA A 78 -21.18 1.44 -6.62
N LEU A 79 -20.00 1.57 -5.99
CA LEU A 79 -19.16 0.42 -5.60
C LEU A 79 -19.72 -0.33 -4.37
N ALA A 80 -20.78 0.16 -3.73
CA ALA A 80 -21.49 -0.61 -2.69
C ALA A 80 -21.91 -1.99 -3.22
N GLY A 81 -21.63 -3.03 -2.43
CA GLY A 81 -21.82 -4.43 -2.82
C GLY A 81 -20.62 -5.07 -3.54
N ALA A 82 -19.64 -4.29 -4.02
CA ALA A 82 -18.41 -4.83 -4.57
C ALA A 82 -17.40 -5.23 -3.48
N GLY A 83 -16.38 -6.03 -3.82
CA GLY A 83 -15.30 -6.40 -2.91
C GLY A 83 -14.00 -5.61 -3.12
N LEU A 84 -13.29 -5.31 -2.03
CA LEU A 84 -11.92 -4.75 -2.02
C LEU A 84 -10.85 -5.82 -2.33
N VAL A 85 -11.06 -6.54 -3.44
CA VAL A 85 -10.28 -7.70 -3.89
C VAL A 85 -9.78 -7.51 -5.33
N GLY A 86 -9.15 -8.54 -5.90
CA GLY A 86 -8.70 -8.56 -7.29
C GLY A 86 -9.72 -7.97 -8.27
N GLY A 87 -9.22 -7.18 -9.23
CA GLY A 87 -10.04 -6.46 -10.20
C GLY A 87 -10.63 -5.12 -9.72
N LEU A 88 -10.38 -4.70 -8.46
CA LEU A 88 -10.89 -3.43 -7.92
C LEU A 88 -10.51 -2.23 -8.78
N THR A 89 -9.24 -2.10 -9.19
CA THR A 89 -8.78 -0.95 -9.99
C THR A 89 -9.56 -0.80 -11.29
N ARG A 90 -9.84 -1.92 -11.98
CA ARG A 90 -10.65 -1.91 -13.20
C ARG A 90 -12.09 -1.50 -12.91
N ARG A 91 -12.74 -2.13 -11.92
CA ARG A 91 -14.12 -1.79 -11.51
C ARG A 91 -14.25 -0.33 -11.08
N ALA A 92 -13.26 0.17 -10.35
CA ALA A 92 -13.21 1.57 -9.91
C ALA A 92 -13.11 2.50 -11.11
N ALA A 93 -12.19 2.26 -12.05
CA ALA A 93 -12.05 3.07 -13.26
C ALA A 93 -13.32 3.03 -14.13
N GLU A 94 -13.95 1.86 -14.27
CA GLU A 94 -15.24 1.71 -14.96
C GLU A 94 -16.36 2.51 -14.27
N ALA A 95 -16.44 2.45 -12.94
CA ALA A 95 -17.47 3.12 -12.16
C ALA A 95 -17.29 4.65 -12.08
N THR A 96 -16.07 5.13 -11.90
CA THR A 96 -15.77 6.57 -11.85
C THR A 96 -15.70 7.21 -13.23
N GLY A 97 -15.56 6.40 -14.28
CA GLY A 97 -15.27 6.87 -15.63
C GLY A 97 -13.92 7.58 -15.70
N GLY A 98 -13.83 8.55 -16.61
CA GLY A 98 -12.68 9.44 -16.75
C GLY A 98 -12.99 10.87 -16.30
N GLY A 99 -12.03 11.76 -16.53
CA GLY A 99 -12.15 13.18 -16.20
C GLY A 99 -11.23 13.61 -15.06
N GLU A 100 -11.27 14.90 -14.78
CA GLU A 100 -10.42 15.55 -13.78
C GLU A 100 -10.62 14.92 -12.39
N GLY A 101 -9.53 14.53 -11.74
CA GLY A 101 -9.53 13.88 -10.41
C GLY A 101 -9.88 12.38 -10.38
N ALA A 102 -10.37 11.79 -11.47
CA ALA A 102 -10.80 10.37 -11.49
C ALA A 102 -9.64 9.40 -11.19
N GLY A 103 -8.46 9.63 -11.79
CA GLY A 103 -7.28 8.81 -11.53
C GLY A 103 -6.84 8.83 -10.06
N LEU A 104 -6.90 10.01 -9.42
CA LEU A 104 -6.55 10.17 -8.01
C LEU A 104 -7.55 9.44 -7.10
N VAL A 105 -8.84 9.44 -7.44
CA VAL A 105 -9.86 8.67 -6.72
C VAL A 105 -9.64 7.15 -6.85
N VAL A 106 -9.27 6.67 -8.04
CA VAL A 106 -8.93 5.25 -8.24
C VAL A 106 -7.72 4.85 -7.40
N ASP A 107 -6.68 5.69 -7.34
CA ASP A 107 -5.53 5.44 -6.47
C ASP A 107 -5.91 5.46 -4.98
N ALA A 108 -6.81 6.36 -4.55
CA ALA A 108 -7.33 6.37 -3.18
C ALA A 108 -8.09 5.07 -2.83
N LEU A 109 -8.86 4.51 -3.77
CA LEU A 109 -9.53 3.21 -3.59
C LEU A 109 -8.53 2.05 -3.46
N VAL A 110 -7.43 2.07 -4.21
CA VAL A 110 -6.36 1.08 -4.08
C VAL A 110 -5.74 1.15 -2.68
N GLU A 111 -5.50 2.36 -2.17
CA GLU A 111 -5.00 2.55 -0.81
C GLU A 111 -6.00 2.06 0.25
N VAL A 112 -7.30 2.32 0.08
CA VAL A 112 -8.34 1.74 0.95
C VAL A 112 -8.28 0.22 0.97
N ALA A 113 -8.12 -0.43 -0.19
CA ALA A 113 -7.99 -1.88 -0.25
C ALA A 113 -6.72 -2.38 0.46
N ARG A 114 -5.62 -1.63 0.40
CA ARG A 114 -4.39 -1.93 1.16
C ARG A 114 -4.59 -1.75 2.67
N LEU A 115 -5.35 -0.74 3.11
CA LEU A 115 -5.71 -0.52 4.52
C LEU A 115 -6.63 -1.63 5.08
N ALA A 116 -7.56 -2.15 4.27
CA ALA A 116 -8.49 -3.21 4.67
C ALA A 116 -7.80 -4.52 5.09
N ARG A 117 -6.51 -4.67 4.77
CA ARG A 117 -5.64 -5.80 5.13
C ARG A 117 -4.72 -5.52 6.31
N GLN A 118 -5.02 -4.49 7.10
CA GLN A 118 -4.18 -4.07 8.23
C GLN A 118 -4.87 -4.21 9.59
N VAL A 119 -6.20 -4.38 9.60
CA VAL A 119 -6.99 -4.54 10.83
C VAL A 119 -7.94 -5.73 10.68
N ALA A 120 -8.10 -6.52 11.75
CA ALA A 120 -9.01 -7.65 11.83
C ALA A 120 -10.00 -7.52 13.00
N LYS A 121 -11.03 -8.39 13.03
CA LYS A 121 -11.97 -8.55 14.16
C LYS A 121 -11.88 -9.98 14.69
N LEU A 122 -10.82 -10.26 15.45
CA LEU A 122 -10.56 -11.55 16.09
C LEU A 122 -10.89 -11.50 17.60
N PRO A 123 -11.09 -12.66 18.25
CA PRO A 123 -11.29 -12.72 19.70
C PRO A 123 -10.13 -12.07 20.47
N ARG A 124 -10.46 -11.18 21.42
CA ARG A 124 -9.48 -10.35 22.13
C ARG A 124 -8.43 -11.17 22.88
N GLU A 125 -8.86 -12.23 23.56
CA GLU A 125 -7.98 -13.15 24.29
C GLU A 125 -6.84 -13.70 23.40
N ARG A 126 -7.15 -14.02 22.13
CA ARG A 126 -6.15 -14.52 21.18
C ARG A 126 -5.20 -13.42 20.73
N ALA A 127 -5.70 -12.20 20.51
CA ALA A 127 -4.88 -11.04 20.17
C ALA A 127 -3.91 -10.65 21.29
N GLU A 128 -4.35 -10.76 22.55
CA GLU A 128 -3.53 -10.44 23.73
C GLU A 128 -2.41 -11.46 23.97
N ARG A 129 -2.68 -12.76 23.73
CA ARG A 129 -1.63 -13.80 23.80
C ARG A 129 -0.48 -13.53 22.83
N ALA A 130 -0.78 -13.27 21.57
CA ALA A 130 0.24 -13.03 20.56
C ALA A 130 1.06 -11.75 20.82
N ALA A 131 0.45 -10.72 21.40
CA ALA A 131 1.17 -9.53 21.84
C ALA A 131 2.11 -9.76 23.03
N GLY A 132 2.05 -10.95 23.66
CA GLY A 132 2.99 -11.41 24.68
C GLY A 132 4.42 -11.63 24.17
N GLY A 133 4.67 -11.41 22.87
CA GLY A 133 6.01 -11.29 22.30
C GLY A 133 6.49 -12.52 21.54
N ASP A 134 5.65 -13.54 21.34
CA ASP A 134 5.96 -14.67 20.45
C ASP A 134 5.61 -14.31 18.99
N PRO A 135 6.61 -14.12 18.11
CA PRO A 135 6.36 -13.82 16.71
C PRO A 135 5.61 -14.94 15.97
N TRP A 136 5.72 -16.19 16.44
CA TRP A 136 5.02 -17.32 15.84
C TRP A 136 3.51 -17.24 16.07
N GLU A 137 3.07 -16.90 17.29
CA GLU A 137 1.65 -16.68 17.57
C GLU A 137 1.08 -15.50 16.77
N CYS A 138 1.84 -14.40 16.63
CA CYS A 138 1.48 -13.29 15.74
C CYS A 138 1.32 -13.76 14.29
N TRP A 139 2.24 -14.56 13.77
CA TRP A 139 2.16 -15.06 12.40
C TRP A 139 0.92 -15.93 12.18
N GLN A 140 0.59 -16.79 13.16
CA GLN A 140 -0.63 -17.59 13.11
C GLN A 140 -1.89 -16.73 13.17
N LEU A 141 -1.89 -15.66 13.98
CA LEU A 141 -2.97 -14.67 13.99
C LEU A 141 -3.12 -13.99 12.62
N ASP A 142 -2.03 -13.55 12.01
CA ASP A 142 -2.05 -12.90 10.70
C ASP A 142 -2.72 -13.80 9.66
N THR A 143 -2.26 -15.04 9.54
CA THR A 143 -2.82 -16.02 8.59
C THR A 143 -4.25 -16.47 8.92
N THR A 144 -4.73 -16.26 10.15
CA THR A 144 -6.14 -16.46 10.51
C THR A 144 -6.98 -15.22 10.17
N GLY A 145 -6.46 -14.04 10.47
CA GLY A 145 -7.14 -12.75 10.31
C GLY A 145 -7.28 -12.35 8.85
N TRP A 146 -6.30 -12.69 8.01
CA TRP A 146 -6.28 -12.32 6.59
C TRP A 146 -6.04 -13.56 5.72
N ILE A 147 -7.13 -14.01 5.09
CA ILE A 147 -7.16 -15.27 4.32
C ILE A 147 -6.25 -15.26 3.09
N ASP A 148 -5.89 -14.07 2.61
CA ASP A 148 -5.08 -13.84 1.41
C ASP A 148 -3.58 -13.66 1.68
N LEU A 149 -3.14 -13.77 2.95
CA LEU A 149 -1.72 -13.67 3.28
C LEU A 149 -0.85 -14.86 2.86
N PRO A 150 -1.30 -16.13 2.90
CA PRO A 150 -0.45 -17.25 2.50
C PRO A 150 0.16 -17.04 1.11
N ASN A 151 1.50 -17.17 1.01
CA ASN A 151 2.30 -16.93 -0.19
C ASN A 151 2.26 -15.51 -0.80
N SER A 152 1.67 -14.53 -0.11
CA SER A 152 1.61 -13.13 -0.57
C SER A 152 2.98 -12.44 -0.55
N CYS A 153 3.86 -12.81 0.40
CA CYS A 153 5.24 -12.38 0.47
C CYS A 153 6.11 -13.42 1.19
N PHE A 154 7.42 -13.20 1.24
CA PHE A 154 8.38 -14.10 1.89
C PHE A 154 8.01 -14.48 3.32
N ALA A 155 7.53 -13.54 4.13
CA ALA A 155 7.17 -13.83 5.52
C ALA A 155 6.04 -14.87 5.66
N TYR A 156 5.16 -14.97 4.66
CA TYR A 156 4.02 -15.87 4.65
C TYR A 156 4.16 -17.02 3.65
N SER A 157 5.38 -17.27 3.15
CA SER A 157 5.68 -18.45 2.36
C SER A 157 6.15 -19.60 3.24
N ASP A 158 6.18 -20.82 2.69
CA ASP A 158 6.74 -21.99 3.40
C ASP A 158 8.20 -21.78 3.81
N ALA A 159 8.98 -21.10 2.96
CA ALA A 159 10.38 -20.77 3.25
C ALA A 159 10.51 -19.78 4.42
N GLY A 160 9.66 -18.76 4.48
CA GLY A 160 9.65 -17.84 5.62
C GLY A 160 9.17 -18.51 6.90
N ARG A 161 8.08 -19.29 6.80
CA ARG A 161 7.52 -20.07 7.90
C ARG A 161 8.55 -21.01 8.53
N ALA A 162 9.39 -21.66 7.73
CA ALA A 162 10.41 -22.57 8.22
C ALA A 162 11.51 -21.91 9.08
N LEU A 163 11.59 -20.57 9.10
CA LEU A 163 12.61 -19.84 9.86
C LEU A 163 12.18 -19.51 11.29
N PHE A 164 10.89 -19.64 11.63
CA PHE A 164 10.44 -19.48 13.02
C PHE A 164 11.11 -20.54 13.92
N GLY A 165 11.60 -20.11 15.09
CA GLY A 165 12.38 -20.96 16.00
C GLY A 165 13.86 -21.14 15.62
N THR A 166 14.29 -20.69 14.43
CA THR A 166 15.71 -20.75 13.99
C THR A 166 16.41 -19.39 14.03
N ARG A 167 15.66 -18.30 14.14
CA ARG A 167 16.16 -16.91 14.15
C ARG A 167 15.52 -16.11 15.27
N THR A 168 16.23 -15.09 15.74
CA THR A 168 15.63 -14.02 16.53
C THR A 168 14.72 -13.21 15.62
N ILE A 169 13.43 -13.19 15.92
CA ILE A 169 12.41 -12.44 15.19
C ILE A 169 11.76 -11.47 16.16
N ALA A 170 11.58 -10.22 15.74
CA ALA A 170 10.87 -9.21 16.50
C ALA A 170 9.67 -8.70 15.71
N THR A 171 8.57 -8.43 16.41
CA THR A 171 7.31 -7.95 15.83
C THR A 171 6.82 -6.70 16.56
N PRO A 172 6.42 -5.63 15.85
CA PRO A 172 5.85 -4.43 16.46
C PRO A 172 4.33 -4.55 16.70
N MET A 173 3.73 -5.71 16.42
CA MET A 173 2.28 -5.87 16.38
C MET A 173 1.62 -5.66 17.75
N GLN A 174 0.43 -5.07 17.71
CA GLN A 174 -0.35 -4.71 18.89
C GLN A 174 -1.71 -5.42 18.87
N PRO A 175 -2.27 -5.81 20.03
CA PRO A 175 -3.57 -6.48 20.09
C PRO A 175 -4.69 -5.74 19.36
N ASP A 176 -4.66 -4.41 19.42
CA ASP A 176 -5.71 -3.56 18.86
C ASP A 176 -5.79 -3.65 17.32
N LEU A 177 -4.73 -4.07 16.63
CA LEU A 177 -4.79 -4.34 15.19
C LEU A 177 -5.65 -5.58 14.87
N TYR A 178 -5.73 -6.53 15.79
CA TYR A 178 -6.48 -7.78 15.61
C TYR A 178 -7.85 -7.74 16.27
N SER A 179 -7.99 -6.97 17.35
CA SER A 179 -9.20 -6.89 18.16
C SER A 179 -9.39 -5.47 18.69
N PRO A 180 -9.73 -4.51 17.81
CA PRO A 180 -9.93 -3.12 18.20
C PRO A 180 -11.17 -2.96 19.08
N ARG A 181 -11.13 -1.98 19.98
CA ARG A 181 -12.23 -1.68 20.91
C ARG A 181 -13.40 -1.04 20.15
N PRO A 182 -14.67 -1.29 20.52
CA PRO A 182 -15.81 -0.61 19.90
C PRO A 182 -15.66 0.91 19.97
N GLY A 183 -15.85 1.59 18.84
CA GLY A 183 -15.71 3.05 18.74
C GLY A 183 -14.28 3.57 18.64
N GLN A 184 -13.25 2.70 18.68
CA GLN A 184 -11.86 3.11 18.56
C GLN A 184 -11.61 3.77 17.20
N ARG A 185 -11.02 4.96 17.23
CA ARG A 185 -10.61 5.71 16.04
C ARG A 185 -9.14 5.52 15.78
N ARG A 186 -8.73 5.59 14.50
CA ARG A 186 -7.34 5.46 14.06
C ARG A 186 -6.65 4.23 14.66
N VAL A 187 -7.33 3.07 14.58
CA VAL A 187 -6.79 1.76 14.98
C VAL A 187 -5.48 1.49 14.22
N PHE A 188 -5.48 1.85 12.94
CA PHE A 188 -4.33 1.81 12.07
C PHE A 188 -4.20 3.14 11.34
N GLU A 189 -2.98 3.59 11.13
CA GLU A 189 -2.64 4.81 10.40
C GLU A 189 -1.45 4.57 9.49
N ARG A 190 -1.52 5.09 8.27
CA ARG A 190 -0.44 5.05 7.29
C ARG A 190 -0.25 6.41 6.67
N ARG A 191 1.01 6.79 6.47
CA ARG A 191 1.40 7.97 5.71
C ARG A 191 2.32 7.54 4.57
N LYS A 192 2.15 8.15 3.39
CA LYS A 192 3.08 8.01 2.27
C LYS A 192 3.46 9.36 1.69
N VAL A 193 4.66 9.41 1.11
CA VAL A 193 5.11 10.52 0.26
C VAL A 193 5.74 9.90 -0.98
N ALA A 194 5.25 10.23 -2.17
CA ALA A 194 5.84 9.83 -3.45
C ALA A 194 6.25 11.08 -4.23
N ARG A 195 7.50 11.12 -4.71
CA ARG A 195 8.08 12.31 -5.32
C ARG A 195 8.85 11.96 -6.58
N LEU A 196 8.73 12.82 -7.58
CA LEU A 196 9.58 12.87 -8.76
C LEU A 196 10.29 14.23 -8.79
N GLU A 197 11.58 14.23 -9.11
CA GLU A 197 12.39 15.45 -9.22
C GLU A 197 13.39 15.31 -10.37
N ARG A 198 13.40 16.30 -11.27
CA ARG A 198 14.45 16.39 -12.30
C ARG A 198 15.75 16.85 -11.65
N ARG A 199 16.83 16.19 -12.04
CA ARG A 199 18.21 16.55 -11.69
C ARG A 199 19.04 16.47 -12.96
N ASP A 200 20.22 17.07 -13.00
CA ASP A 200 21.05 17.16 -14.20
C ASP A 200 21.19 15.83 -14.97
N GLY A 201 20.39 15.65 -16.05
CA GLY A 201 20.35 14.42 -16.86
C GLY A 201 19.71 13.19 -16.19
N ARG A 202 19.09 13.34 -15.01
CA ARG A 202 18.50 12.27 -14.21
C ARG A 202 17.09 12.61 -13.73
N LEU A 203 16.35 11.56 -13.42
CA LEU A 203 15.11 11.65 -12.68
C LEU A 203 15.31 10.97 -11.33
N ALA A 204 15.19 11.74 -10.24
CA ALA A 204 15.20 11.21 -8.88
C ALA A 204 13.76 10.88 -8.45
N LEU A 205 13.60 9.68 -7.90
CA LEU A 205 12.32 9.16 -7.43
C LEU A 205 12.47 8.82 -5.96
N PHE A 206 11.50 9.23 -5.16
CA PHE A 206 11.46 8.92 -3.75
C PHE A 206 10.07 8.44 -3.35
N HIS A 207 10.00 7.37 -2.55
CA HIS A 207 8.75 6.94 -1.95
C HIS A 207 8.96 6.50 -0.52
N SER A 208 8.27 7.13 0.43
CA SER A 208 8.19 6.66 1.81
C SER A 208 6.81 6.14 2.18
N MET A 209 6.79 5.20 3.11
CA MET A 209 5.58 4.74 3.77
C MET A 209 5.88 4.39 5.22
N HIS A 210 5.12 4.98 6.14
CA HIS A 210 5.20 4.68 7.57
C HIS A 210 3.81 4.39 8.11
N ASP A 211 3.69 3.28 8.84
CA ASP A 211 2.47 2.88 9.54
C ASP A 211 2.79 2.17 10.85
N ASN A 212 1.77 1.64 11.53
CA ASN A 212 1.91 0.94 12.81
C ASN A 212 2.93 -0.21 12.77
N ALA A 213 3.08 -0.91 11.64
CA ALA A 213 3.88 -2.13 11.53
C ALA A 213 5.05 -2.02 10.53
N HIS A 214 5.06 -1.00 9.67
CA HIS A 214 6.00 -0.86 8.57
C HIS A 214 6.61 0.54 8.53
N GLY A 215 7.86 0.61 8.09
CA GLY A 215 8.56 1.83 7.77
C GLY A 215 9.47 1.56 6.60
N PHE A 216 9.26 2.27 5.49
CA PHE A 216 9.97 2.10 4.23
C PHE A 216 10.28 3.46 3.64
N GLU A 217 11.48 3.59 3.10
CA GLU A 217 11.91 4.70 2.24
C GLU A 217 12.66 4.11 1.06
N LEU A 218 12.26 4.46 -0.16
CA LEU A 218 12.85 3.98 -1.40
C LEU A 218 13.39 5.19 -2.16
N THR A 219 14.60 5.04 -2.70
CA THR A 219 15.20 6.02 -3.61
C THR A 219 15.62 5.33 -4.90
N TYR A 220 15.14 5.83 -6.03
CA TYR A 220 15.63 5.45 -7.34
C TYR A 220 16.18 6.67 -8.09
N GLU A 221 17.16 6.44 -8.96
CA GLU A 221 17.55 7.41 -9.98
C GLU A 221 17.48 6.75 -11.36
N ILE A 222 16.90 7.45 -12.32
CA ILE A 222 16.82 7.02 -13.72
C ILE A 222 17.67 7.98 -14.56
N ALA A 223 18.55 7.43 -15.39
CA ALA A 223 19.24 8.21 -16.42
C ALA A 223 18.25 8.60 -17.52
N LEU A 224 18.00 9.89 -17.74
CA LEU A 224 16.95 10.35 -18.68
C LEU A 224 17.25 10.00 -20.14
N ALA A 225 18.54 9.90 -20.49
CA ALA A 225 19.00 9.60 -21.84
C ALA A 225 18.63 8.17 -22.26
N SER A 226 18.84 7.18 -21.37
CA SER A 226 18.61 5.76 -21.65
C SER A 226 17.31 5.21 -21.07
N GLY A 227 16.71 5.90 -20.09
CA GLY A 227 15.59 5.38 -19.29
C GLY A 227 16.01 4.27 -18.31
N THR A 228 17.31 4.11 -18.05
CA THR A 228 17.84 3.05 -17.18
C THR A 228 17.87 3.47 -15.72
N ILE A 229 17.44 2.58 -14.82
CA ILE A 229 17.61 2.76 -13.37
C ILE A 229 19.08 2.59 -13.03
N VAL A 230 19.70 3.69 -12.57
CA VAL A 230 21.13 3.78 -12.25
C VAL A 230 21.40 3.84 -10.74
N ARG A 231 20.34 3.99 -9.94
CA ARG A 231 20.39 3.89 -8.47
C ARG A 231 19.10 3.26 -7.95
N ALA A 232 19.22 2.38 -6.96
CA ALA A 232 18.11 1.68 -6.34
C ALA A 232 18.46 1.35 -4.88
N GLU A 233 17.93 2.13 -3.95
CA GLU A 233 18.24 2.04 -2.53
C GLU A 233 16.98 2.05 -1.69
N HIS A 234 17.07 1.48 -0.50
CA HIS A 234 16.00 1.55 0.48
C HIS A 234 16.53 1.67 1.90
N VAL A 235 15.66 2.19 2.77
CA VAL A 235 15.81 2.13 4.23
C VAL A 235 14.52 1.53 4.79
N THR A 236 14.64 0.55 5.68
CA THR A 236 13.50 -0.13 6.31
C THR A 236 13.59 -0.05 7.84
N PRO A 237 13.26 1.10 8.45
CA PRO A 237 13.38 1.26 9.90
C PRO A 237 12.41 0.37 10.69
N ARG A 238 11.36 -0.17 10.05
CA ARG A 238 10.37 -1.03 10.72
C ARG A 238 9.80 -2.08 9.77
N LEU A 239 9.74 -3.32 10.23
CA LEU A 239 9.18 -4.46 9.49
C LEU A 239 8.26 -5.27 10.42
N PRO A 240 7.19 -5.91 9.89
CA PRO A 240 6.29 -6.75 10.68
C PRO A 240 6.97 -7.90 11.42
N TYR A 241 7.95 -8.53 10.77
CA TYR A 241 8.76 -9.61 11.32
C TYR A 241 10.23 -9.31 11.06
N MET A 242 10.84 -8.44 11.86
CA MET A 242 12.27 -8.11 11.75
C MET A 242 13.11 -9.39 11.94
N GLY A 243 14.11 -9.62 11.09
CA GLY A 243 14.88 -10.89 11.03
C GLY A 243 14.34 -11.89 9.99
N LEU A 244 13.04 -11.81 9.65
CA LEU A 244 12.41 -12.57 8.58
C LEU A 244 12.20 -11.70 7.33
N CYS A 245 11.46 -10.60 7.49
CA CYS A 245 11.17 -9.63 6.44
C CYS A 245 12.42 -8.88 5.95
N SER A 246 13.54 -8.94 6.68
CA SER A 246 14.83 -8.37 6.29
C SER A 246 15.44 -9.13 5.10
N GLU A 247 15.16 -10.42 4.97
CA GLU A 247 15.69 -11.31 3.92
C GLU A 247 15.39 -10.82 2.50
N PRO A 248 14.13 -10.55 2.11
CA PRO A 248 13.81 -10.10 0.75
C PRO A 248 14.27 -8.68 0.42
N GLN A 249 14.70 -7.87 1.39
CA GLN A 249 15.01 -6.45 1.13
C GLN A 249 16.20 -6.25 0.18
N ARG A 250 17.17 -7.16 0.22
CA ARG A 250 18.32 -7.15 -0.71
C ARG A 250 17.93 -7.21 -2.18
N ARG A 251 16.72 -7.69 -2.49
CA ARG A 251 16.22 -7.81 -3.87
C ARG A 251 16.03 -6.47 -4.56
N ILE A 252 16.01 -5.34 -3.83
CA ILE A 252 15.99 -4.03 -4.47
C ILE A 252 17.15 -3.84 -5.46
N ALA A 253 18.30 -4.49 -5.23
CA ALA A 253 19.46 -4.40 -6.11
C ALA A 253 19.17 -4.93 -7.52
N ALA A 254 18.18 -5.82 -7.69
CA ALA A 254 17.75 -6.31 -9.00
C ALA A 254 17.11 -5.22 -9.88
N MET A 255 16.77 -4.06 -9.31
CA MET A 255 16.28 -2.91 -10.06
C MET A 255 17.40 -2.15 -10.78
N LEU A 256 18.66 -2.32 -10.39
CA LEU A 256 19.78 -1.65 -11.05
C LEU A 256 19.95 -2.19 -12.47
N GLY A 257 20.03 -1.28 -13.44
CA GLY A 257 20.15 -1.61 -14.86
C GLY A 257 18.82 -1.90 -15.57
N GLU A 258 17.70 -1.94 -14.84
CA GLU A 258 16.38 -2.10 -15.45
C GLU A 258 15.99 -0.87 -16.26
N THR A 259 15.42 -1.09 -17.45
CA THR A 259 14.89 -0.02 -18.31
C THR A 259 13.45 0.30 -17.93
N VAL A 260 13.11 1.58 -17.87
CA VAL A 260 11.72 2.04 -17.70
C VAL A 260 10.99 1.94 -19.03
N ASP A 261 10.33 0.80 -19.21
CA ASP A 261 9.52 0.45 -20.39
C ASP A 261 8.19 -0.23 -19.98
N ALA A 262 7.36 -0.56 -20.97
CA ALA A 262 6.07 -1.21 -20.75
C ALA A 262 6.17 -2.59 -20.06
N GLY A 263 7.32 -3.26 -20.15
CA GLY A 263 7.58 -4.55 -19.51
C GLY A 263 8.08 -4.44 -18.07
N LEU A 264 8.52 -3.26 -17.62
CA LEU A 264 9.11 -3.08 -16.29
C LEU A 264 8.17 -3.54 -15.17
N ARG A 265 6.86 -3.28 -15.29
CA ARG A 265 5.87 -3.72 -14.29
C ARG A 265 5.89 -5.23 -14.04
N LYS A 266 6.08 -6.03 -15.10
CA LYS A 266 6.18 -7.49 -14.99
C LYS A 266 7.50 -7.90 -14.32
N ARG A 267 8.60 -7.21 -14.66
CA ARG A 267 9.93 -7.49 -14.08
C ARG A 267 9.98 -7.16 -12.59
N ILE A 268 9.42 -6.04 -12.14
CA ILE A 268 9.35 -5.73 -10.71
C ILE A 268 8.56 -6.76 -9.90
N GLN A 269 7.51 -7.35 -10.48
CA GLN A 269 6.73 -8.39 -9.82
C GLN A 269 7.59 -9.64 -9.58
N ALA A 270 8.39 -10.03 -10.58
CA ALA A 270 9.31 -11.16 -10.47
C ALA A 270 10.46 -10.89 -9.49
N HIS A 271 11.02 -9.68 -9.50
CA HIS A 271 12.15 -9.30 -8.66
C HIS A 271 11.75 -9.12 -7.19
N LEU A 272 10.69 -8.35 -6.95
CA LEU A 272 10.36 -7.82 -5.63
C LEU A 272 9.10 -8.46 -5.02
N GLY A 273 8.23 -9.07 -5.81
CA GLY A 273 6.93 -9.58 -5.36
C GLY A 273 6.89 -11.07 -5.03
N GLY A 274 5.70 -11.52 -4.61
CA GLY A 274 5.37 -12.93 -4.39
C GLY A 274 6.08 -13.60 -3.22
N ALA A 275 5.96 -14.92 -3.14
CA ALA A 275 6.45 -15.75 -2.02
C ALA A 275 7.96 -15.67 -1.75
N ALA A 276 8.74 -15.12 -2.66
CA ALA A 276 10.18 -14.90 -2.48
C ALA A 276 10.55 -13.43 -2.21
N GLY A 277 9.58 -12.52 -2.29
CA GLY A 277 9.78 -11.07 -2.26
C GLY A 277 9.12 -10.37 -1.07
N CYS A 278 9.10 -9.03 -1.14
CA CYS A 278 8.47 -8.15 -0.16
C CYS A 278 7.30 -7.40 -0.83
N ALA A 279 6.08 -7.63 -0.35
CA ALA A 279 4.88 -7.00 -0.90
C ALA A 279 4.95 -5.46 -0.84
N GLN A 280 5.46 -4.87 0.26
CA GLN A 280 5.59 -3.42 0.36
C GLN A 280 6.66 -2.85 -0.58
N LEU A 281 7.78 -3.54 -0.74
CA LEU A 281 8.83 -3.11 -1.67
C LEU A 281 8.31 -3.10 -3.13
N TYR A 282 7.56 -4.13 -3.50
CA TYR A 282 6.86 -4.19 -4.78
C TYR A 282 5.82 -3.08 -4.92
N ASP A 283 4.94 -2.89 -3.94
CA ASP A 283 3.86 -1.90 -3.99
C ASP A 283 4.40 -0.47 -4.11
N LEU A 284 5.38 -0.10 -3.29
CA LEU A 284 5.97 1.24 -3.31
C LEU A 284 6.73 1.51 -4.62
N THR A 285 7.40 0.50 -5.17
CA THR A 285 8.05 0.58 -6.48
C THR A 285 7.00 0.73 -7.59
N ALA A 286 5.94 -0.08 -7.57
CA ALA A 286 4.86 -0.01 -8.55
C ALA A 286 4.14 1.34 -8.53
N ASP A 287 3.93 1.91 -7.34
CA ASP A 287 3.32 3.22 -7.16
C ASP A 287 4.20 4.35 -7.74
N LEU A 288 5.54 4.25 -7.62
CA LEU A 288 6.46 5.19 -8.27
C LEU A 288 6.39 5.09 -9.78
N LEU A 289 6.36 3.87 -10.34
CA LEU A 289 6.29 3.69 -11.79
C LEU A 289 4.99 4.24 -12.38
N LYS A 290 3.87 4.20 -11.63
CA LYS A 290 2.62 4.85 -12.06
C LYS A 290 2.79 6.35 -12.28
N LEU A 291 3.66 7.02 -11.51
CA LEU A 291 3.91 8.46 -11.67
C LEU A 291 4.75 8.79 -12.91
N LEU A 292 5.38 7.79 -13.53
CA LEU A 292 6.18 7.95 -14.75
C LEU A 292 5.33 7.85 -16.03
N ALA A 293 4.11 7.31 -15.92
CA ALA A 293 3.21 7.03 -17.03
C ALA A 293 2.46 8.27 -17.53
#